data_AF-A0A2E0XSD2-F1
#
_entry.id   AF-A0A2E0XSD2-F1
#
_cell.length_a   1.000
_cell.length_b   1.000
_cell.length_c   1.000
_cell.angle_alpha   90.00
_cell.angle_beta   90.00
_cell.angle_gamma   90.00
#
_symmetry.space_group_name_H-M   'P 1'
#
loop_
_entity.id
_entity.type
_entity.pdbx_description
1 polymer ?
#
loop_
_entity_poly.entity_id
_entity_poly.type
_entity_poly.pdbx_seq_one_letter_code
_entity_poly.pdbx_strand_id
1 'polypeptide(L)'
;MKSIQSTKKSDLQNHFTHLGLLILVGLPLIGCGSKLGKIRIEHVEAAISQSEVALDQAYLKNAKKLTPELLTKAEQQIAEAKKAREAKQGLTSIQRAYQALVSAQVAAQEAAAISRENELNTVIDRKSGEIEKLRSEMQQARSELKNARSEAGRANQQKDKLELDLERRIQQQLNQVSHSQAEARQAREKRDRLQARYDQVHAESQQAKREIEDYQDEIRRYERQLAQAQAQIESARKASEEAESRAIAQGQRYSQQIETLGKQKVLQDHDTILDRKIQEARVFAQRLQAWIPQRTGKTTLTRTQITDGQRELDRWDQAWWDGNLNAHLRFYNKEVQVEQLVIRTNGENRNYFSYEQMASVIREMAQNTWTQNASADKPKIEAEGGSLVATYRLNKTSNRRQTQPALYEVWEREIWLHKQEQKWRIYREFWRIYEDVPKY
;
A
#
# COMPACT_ATOMS: atom_id res chain seq x y z
N MET A 1 57.40 -29.09 2.14
CA MET A 1 58.41 -28.55 3.08
C MET A 1 58.82 -29.65 4.06
N LYS A 2 60.12 -30.01 4.04
CA LYS A 2 60.96 -30.65 5.09
C LYS A 2 60.33 -31.81 5.89
N SER A 3 60.59 -33.09 5.59
CA SER A 3 61.82 -33.86 5.88
C SER A 3 62.49 -33.48 7.20
N ILE A 4 62.34 -34.34 8.22
CA ILE A 4 63.27 -34.45 9.35
C ILE A 4 63.64 -35.92 9.49
N GLN A 5 64.73 -36.28 8.80
CA GLN A 5 65.63 -37.35 9.24
C GLN A 5 66.31 -36.89 10.53
N SER A 6 66.45 -37.78 11.51
CA SER A 6 67.39 -37.62 12.62
C SER A 6 68.15 -38.93 12.81
N THR A 7 69.34 -38.94 12.24
CA THR A 7 70.45 -39.86 12.50
C THR A 7 71.21 -39.42 13.76
N LYS A 8 71.58 -40.38 14.62
CA LYS A 8 72.72 -40.35 15.56
C LYS A 8 73.07 -41.82 15.86
N LYS A 9 74.10 -42.42 15.25
CA LYS A 9 75.52 -42.48 15.70
C LYS A 9 75.62 -42.75 17.21
N SER A 10 75.89 -43.99 17.62
CA SER A 10 77.21 -44.61 17.79
C SER A 10 78.07 -43.87 18.81
N ASP A 11 78.21 -44.44 20.01
CA ASP A 11 79.41 -44.28 20.86
C ASP A 11 79.40 -45.30 22.01
N LEU A 12 80.61 -45.73 22.38
CA LEU A 12 81.03 -46.68 23.43
C LEU A 12 80.75 -48.16 23.10
N GLN A 13 81.64 -48.97 22.50
CA GLN A 13 83.11 -49.10 22.60
C GLN A 13 83.67 -49.16 24.04
N ASN A 14 84.15 -50.36 24.36
CA ASN A 14 85.30 -50.69 25.21
C ASN A 14 85.41 -49.99 26.56
N HIS A 15 85.34 -50.76 27.65
CA HIS A 15 86.34 -50.77 28.73
C HIS A 15 85.86 -51.74 29.81
N PHE A 16 86.42 -52.95 29.87
CA PHE A 16 86.66 -53.68 31.13
C PHE A 16 87.66 -54.81 30.85
N THR A 17 88.84 -54.43 30.37
CA THR A 17 90.07 -55.18 30.61
C THR A 17 90.75 -54.60 31.85
N HIS A 18 91.35 -55.50 32.63
CA HIS A 18 92.28 -55.24 33.73
C HIS A 18 91.72 -54.56 34.98
N LEU A 19 91.51 -55.36 36.03
CA LEU A 19 92.21 -55.10 37.28
C LEU A 19 92.49 -56.45 37.96
N GLY A 20 93.56 -57.10 37.50
CA GLY A 20 94.27 -58.07 38.31
C GLY A 20 94.92 -57.29 39.44
N LEU A 21 94.38 -57.41 40.65
CA LEU A 21 95.04 -56.94 41.85
C LEU A 21 95.76 -58.12 42.49
N LEU A 22 96.99 -58.32 42.03
CA LEU A 22 98.07 -58.95 42.78
C LEU A 22 98.17 -58.28 44.15
N ILE A 23 97.67 -58.94 45.19
CA ILE A 23 98.16 -58.69 46.55
C ILE A 23 99.25 -59.71 46.82
N LEU A 24 100.44 -59.35 46.33
CA LEU A 24 101.73 -59.76 46.85
C LEU A 24 101.78 -59.35 48.32
N VAL A 25 101.69 -60.31 49.23
CA VAL A 25 102.20 -60.16 50.60
C VAL A 25 103.44 -61.04 50.72
N GLY A 26 104.53 -60.40 51.12
CA GLY A 26 105.89 -60.84 50.93
C GLY A 26 106.22 -62.18 51.59
N LEU A 27 106.65 -63.11 50.75
CA LEU A 27 107.62 -64.15 51.10
C LEU A 27 108.98 -63.48 51.38
N PRO A 28 109.61 -63.68 52.55
CA PRO A 28 111.05 -63.60 52.62
C PRO A 28 111.62 -64.87 51.97
N LEU A 29 112.21 -64.69 50.79
CA LEU A 29 113.14 -65.64 50.19
C LEU A 29 114.32 -65.85 51.14
N ILE A 30 114.39 -67.02 51.79
CA ILE A 30 115.60 -67.50 52.46
C ILE A 30 116.22 -68.55 51.54
N GLY A 31 117.41 -68.25 51.06
CA GLY A 31 118.17 -69.04 50.09
C GLY A 31 118.67 -70.39 50.63
N CYS A 32 118.97 -71.26 49.67
CA CYS A 32 119.61 -72.55 49.87
C CYS A 32 120.97 -72.40 50.55
N GLY A 33 121.05 -72.83 51.81
CA GLY A 33 122.27 -73.09 52.54
C GLY A 33 122.02 -74.30 53.44
N SER A 34 122.84 -75.33 53.30
CA SER A 34 122.75 -76.65 53.96
C SER A 34 122.90 -76.57 55.48
N LYS A 35 121.81 -76.20 56.16
CA LYS A 35 121.44 -76.53 57.54
C LYS A 35 119.91 -76.50 57.60
N LEU A 36 119.26 -77.66 57.58
CA LEU A 36 117.82 -77.80 57.83
C LEU A 36 117.51 -77.26 59.23
N GLY A 37 117.22 -75.95 59.31
CA GLY A 37 116.77 -75.29 60.52
C GLY A 37 115.46 -75.91 60.96
N LYS A 38 115.42 -76.36 62.22
CA LYS A 38 114.21 -76.93 62.83
C LYS A 38 113.04 -75.97 62.59
N ILE A 39 112.00 -76.44 61.90
CA ILE A 39 110.74 -75.70 61.79
C ILE A 39 110.26 -75.44 63.22
N ARG A 40 110.17 -74.17 63.60
CA ARG A 40 109.69 -73.80 64.93
C ARG A 40 108.20 -74.02 65.00
N ILE A 41 107.73 -74.52 66.14
CA ILE A 41 106.31 -74.82 66.38
C ILE A 41 105.46 -73.55 66.19
N GLU A 42 106.00 -72.38 66.55
CA GLU A 42 105.33 -71.08 66.36
C GLU A 42 104.87 -70.83 64.90
N HIS A 43 105.65 -71.24 63.90
CA HIS A 43 105.29 -71.06 62.49
C HIS A 43 104.16 -71.99 62.04
N VAL A 44 104.09 -73.18 62.61
CA VAL A 44 103.02 -74.16 62.34
C VAL A 44 101.70 -73.67 62.97
N GLU A 45 101.77 -73.18 64.20
CA GLU A 45 100.61 -72.63 64.92
C GLU A 45 100.05 -71.37 64.26
N ALA A 46 100.91 -70.46 63.80
CA ALA A 46 100.48 -69.27 63.07
C ALA A 46 99.74 -69.62 61.76
N ALA A 47 100.24 -70.60 60.99
CA ALA A 47 99.59 -71.03 59.75
C ALA A 47 98.23 -71.70 60.00
N ILE A 48 98.12 -72.55 61.04
CA ILE A 48 96.85 -73.16 61.45
C ILE A 48 95.87 -72.08 61.92
N SER A 49 96.31 -71.14 62.77
CA SER A 49 95.45 -70.06 63.27
C SER A 49 94.94 -69.16 62.14
N GLN A 50 95.79 -68.79 61.17
CA GLN A 50 95.36 -67.99 60.01
C GLN A 50 94.34 -68.71 59.14
N SER A 51 94.50 -70.02 58.95
CA SER A 51 93.54 -70.83 58.18
C SER A 51 92.23 -71.06 58.92
N GLU A 52 92.25 -71.19 60.24
CA GLU A 52 91.04 -71.21 61.08
C GLU A 52 90.27 -69.89 60.98
N VAL A 53 90.95 -68.74 61.06
CA VAL A 53 90.31 -67.42 60.87
C VAL A 53 89.68 -67.31 59.48
N ALA A 54 90.34 -67.80 58.43
CA ALA A 54 89.76 -67.80 57.09
C ALA A 54 88.57 -68.75 56.95
N LEU A 55 88.60 -69.90 57.65
CA LEU A 55 87.48 -70.82 57.72
C LEU A 55 86.26 -70.16 58.38
N ASP A 56 86.45 -69.45 59.50
CA ASP A 56 85.40 -68.69 60.17
C ASP A 56 84.83 -67.57 59.28
N GLN A 57 85.69 -66.88 58.53
CA GLN A 57 85.26 -65.89 57.55
C GLN A 57 84.43 -66.51 56.43
N ALA A 58 84.79 -67.70 55.94
CA ALA A 58 83.99 -68.43 54.96
C ALA A 58 82.61 -68.80 55.53
N TYR A 59 82.56 -69.25 56.78
CA TYR A 59 81.31 -69.49 57.51
C TYR A 59 80.45 -68.24 57.63
N LEU A 60 81.01 -67.09 58.00
CA LEU A 60 80.30 -65.80 58.08
C LEU A 60 79.78 -65.33 56.72
N LYS A 61 80.44 -65.71 55.61
CA LYS A 61 79.96 -65.48 54.24
C LYS A 61 78.97 -66.54 53.75
N ASN A 62 78.50 -67.41 54.65
CA ASN A 62 77.52 -68.46 54.37
C ASN A 62 78.02 -69.49 53.34
N ALA A 63 79.34 -69.69 53.26
CA ALA A 63 79.95 -70.68 52.37
C ALA A 63 79.39 -72.10 52.57
N LYS A 64 78.91 -72.42 53.77
CA LYS A 64 78.26 -73.70 54.07
C LYS A 64 77.06 -73.98 53.16
N LYS A 65 76.30 -72.95 52.80
CA LYS A 65 75.12 -73.07 51.93
C LYS A 65 75.46 -72.84 50.46
N LEU A 66 76.36 -71.90 50.17
CA LEU A 66 76.60 -71.41 48.81
C LEU A 66 77.77 -72.13 48.11
N THR A 67 78.77 -72.57 48.86
CA THR A 67 79.99 -73.24 48.36
C THR A 67 80.41 -74.42 49.26
N PRO A 68 79.49 -75.38 49.51
CA PRO A 68 79.68 -76.42 50.52
C PRO A 68 80.91 -77.30 50.27
N GLU A 69 81.23 -77.57 49.01
CA GLU A 69 82.36 -78.42 48.62
C GLU A 69 83.72 -77.79 48.96
N LEU A 70 83.88 -76.49 48.72
CA LEU A 70 85.10 -75.75 49.02
C LEU A 70 85.31 -75.57 50.52
N LEU A 71 84.22 -75.32 51.26
CA LEU A 71 84.28 -75.25 52.71
C LEU A 71 84.67 -76.59 53.33
N THR A 72 84.02 -77.69 52.91
CA THR A 72 84.34 -79.04 53.38
C THR A 72 85.80 -79.40 53.09
N LYS A 73 86.31 -79.01 51.92
CA LYS A 73 87.73 -79.18 51.56
C LYS A 73 88.67 -78.41 52.48
N ALA A 74 88.32 -77.17 52.83
CA ALA A 74 89.11 -76.37 53.78
C ALA A 74 89.09 -76.99 55.19
N GLU A 75 87.95 -77.49 55.65
CA GLU A 75 87.79 -78.19 56.94
C GLU A 75 88.64 -79.46 57.02
N GLN A 76 88.64 -80.26 55.95
CA GLN A 76 89.44 -81.46 55.88
C GLN A 76 90.94 -81.12 55.91
N GLN A 77 91.36 -80.11 55.15
CA GLN A 77 92.76 -79.68 55.08
C GLN A 77 93.27 -79.11 56.41
N ILE A 78 92.45 -78.37 57.16
CA ILE A 78 92.84 -77.86 58.49
C ILE A 78 92.89 -79.00 59.53
N ALA A 79 92.01 -79.98 59.43
CA ALA A 79 92.06 -81.19 60.26
C ALA A 79 93.33 -82.02 59.97
N GLU A 80 93.69 -82.18 58.69
CA GLU A 80 94.94 -82.82 58.27
C GLU A 80 96.18 -82.03 58.75
N ALA A 81 96.13 -80.70 58.72
CA ALA A 81 97.20 -79.84 59.24
C ALA A 81 97.43 -80.04 60.75
N LYS A 82 96.35 -80.09 61.53
CA LYS A 82 96.41 -80.34 62.99
C LYS A 82 96.97 -81.73 63.31
N LYS A 83 96.51 -82.78 62.61
CA LYS A 83 97.07 -84.14 62.73
C LYS A 83 98.56 -84.19 62.40
N ALA A 84 98.99 -83.51 61.33
CA ALA A 84 100.42 -83.44 60.95
C ALA A 84 101.27 -82.69 62.00
N ARG A 85 100.72 -81.66 62.66
CA ARG A 85 101.37 -80.97 63.78
C ARG A 85 101.59 -81.92 64.96
N GLU A 86 100.57 -82.68 65.36
CA GLU A 86 100.66 -83.68 66.44
C GLU A 86 101.70 -84.77 66.15
N ALA A 87 101.80 -85.21 64.88
CA ALA A 87 102.80 -86.16 64.40
C ALA A 87 104.22 -85.56 64.23
N LYS A 88 104.44 -84.29 64.62
CA LYS A 88 105.70 -83.54 64.48
C LYS A 88 106.18 -83.37 63.02
N GLN A 89 105.27 -83.39 62.06
CA GLN A 89 105.52 -83.18 60.63
C GLN A 89 105.27 -81.71 60.23
N GLY A 90 106.17 -80.81 60.68
CA GLY A 90 105.96 -79.35 60.57
C GLY A 90 105.73 -78.83 59.14
N LEU A 91 106.48 -79.32 58.15
CA LEU A 91 106.36 -78.87 56.75
C LEU A 91 105.00 -79.26 56.16
N THR A 92 104.58 -80.52 56.36
CA THR A 92 103.27 -81.02 55.92
C THR A 92 102.14 -80.28 56.59
N SER A 93 102.25 -79.98 57.89
CA SER A 93 101.26 -79.21 58.62
C SER A 93 101.07 -77.80 58.04
N ILE A 94 102.17 -77.09 57.78
CA ILE A 94 102.14 -75.76 57.15
C ILE A 94 101.53 -75.82 55.75
N GLN A 95 101.93 -76.80 54.92
CA GLN A 95 101.37 -76.95 53.58
C GLN A 95 99.85 -77.18 53.61
N ARG A 96 99.37 -78.06 54.51
CA ARG A 96 97.94 -78.34 54.67
C ARG A 96 97.18 -77.15 55.23
N ALA A 97 97.76 -76.39 56.16
CA ALA A 97 97.18 -75.16 56.68
C ALA A 97 97.06 -74.08 55.59
N TYR A 98 98.06 -73.90 54.73
CA TYR A 98 97.96 -72.97 53.59
C TYR A 98 96.93 -73.42 52.56
N GLN A 99 96.84 -74.72 52.28
CA GLN A 99 95.78 -75.25 51.41
C GLN A 99 94.38 -74.96 52.00
N ALA A 100 94.22 -75.14 53.31
CA ALA A 100 92.98 -74.80 54.01
C ALA A 100 92.66 -73.30 53.95
N LEU A 101 93.67 -72.44 54.16
CA LEU A 101 93.56 -70.98 54.03
C LEU A 101 93.04 -70.59 52.64
N VAL A 102 93.68 -71.09 51.58
CA VAL A 102 93.30 -70.79 50.20
C VAL A 102 91.89 -71.31 49.89
N SER A 103 91.59 -72.56 50.24
CA SER A 103 90.26 -73.13 49.99
C SER A 103 89.16 -72.36 50.74
N ALA A 104 89.42 -71.92 51.99
CA ALA A 104 88.49 -71.13 52.77
C ALA A 104 88.30 -69.71 52.19
N GLN A 105 89.38 -69.04 51.75
CA GLN A 105 89.28 -67.73 51.10
C GLN A 105 88.51 -67.78 49.78
N VAL A 106 88.77 -68.81 48.96
CA VAL A 106 88.01 -69.01 47.71
C VAL A 106 86.54 -69.31 48.03
N ALA A 107 86.26 -70.17 49.03
CA ALA A 107 84.89 -70.45 49.47
C ALA A 107 84.15 -69.18 49.91
N ALA A 108 84.81 -68.30 50.68
CA ALA A 108 84.25 -67.04 51.14
C ALA A 108 83.99 -66.06 49.98
N GLN A 109 84.92 -65.97 49.02
CA GLN A 109 84.81 -65.07 47.87
C GLN A 109 83.70 -65.51 46.92
N GLU A 110 83.63 -66.79 46.58
CA GLU A 110 82.58 -67.34 45.73
C GLU A 110 81.20 -67.27 46.41
N ALA A 111 81.10 -67.56 47.71
CA ALA A 111 79.86 -67.39 48.45
C ALA A 111 79.37 -65.93 48.43
N ALA A 112 80.28 -64.96 48.58
CA ALA A 112 79.94 -63.55 48.45
C ALA A 112 79.50 -63.16 47.03
N ALA A 113 80.12 -63.73 45.99
CA ALA A 113 79.74 -63.52 44.60
C ALA A 113 78.35 -64.08 44.30
N ILE A 114 78.08 -65.33 44.69
CA ILE A 114 76.78 -66.00 44.53
C ILE A 114 75.67 -65.25 45.30
N SER A 115 75.96 -64.77 46.51
CA SER A 115 75.00 -63.97 47.29
C SER A 115 74.61 -62.68 46.55
N ARG A 116 75.60 -61.96 46.00
CA ARG A 116 75.34 -60.73 45.22
C ARG A 116 74.58 -61.02 43.93
N GLU A 117 74.91 -62.10 43.24
CA GLU A 117 74.19 -62.53 42.03
C GLU A 117 72.72 -62.84 42.34
N ASN A 118 72.44 -63.56 43.43
CA ASN A 118 71.08 -63.85 43.87
C ASN A 118 70.29 -62.56 44.23
N GLU A 119 70.93 -61.60 44.90
CA GLU A 119 70.33 -60.28 45.19
C GLU A 119 70.02 -59.50 43.90
N LEU A 120 70.93 -59.52 42.92
CA LEU A 120 70.69 -58.87 41.63
C LEU A 120 69.58 -59.54 40.84
N ASN A 121 69.54 -60.88 40.80
CA ASN A 121 68.49 -61.63 40.12
C ASN A 121 67.11 -61.34 40.72
N THR A 122 66.99 -61.29 42.05
CA THR A 122 65.72 -60.91 42.70
C THR A 122 65.28 -59.48 42.39
N VAL A 123 66.22 -58.53 42.26
CA VAL A 123 65.91 -57.16 41.80
C VAL A 123 65.47 -57.14 40.33
N ILE A 124 66.15 -57.91 39.47
CA ILE A 124 65.81 -58.03 38.04
C ILE A 124 64.42 -58.63 37.87
N ASP A 125 64.10 -59.70 38.61
CA ASP A 125 62.79 -60.35 38.56
C ASP A 125 61.68 -59.39 38.99
N ARG A 126 61.91 -58.64 40.08
CA ARG A 126 60.96 -57.63 40.55
C ARG A 126 60.74 -56.52 39.51
N LYS A 127 61.82 -55.97 38.96
CA LYS A 127 61.73 -54.91 37.93
C LYS A 127 61.09 -55.40 36.64
N SER A 128 61.34 -56.65 36.26
CA SER A 128 60.67 -57.28 35.12
C SER A 128 59.16 -57.38 35.38
N GLY A 129 58.74 -57.84 36.56
CA GLY A 129 57.31 -57.83 36.94
C GLY A 129 56.66 -56.44 36.87
N GLU A 130 57.35 -55.39 37.30
CA GLU A 130 56.89 -54.00 37.22
C GLU A 130 56.77 -53.51 35.75
N ILE A 131 57.72 -53.85 34.88
CA ILE A 131 57.69 -53.51 33.45
C ILE A 131 56.49 -54.17 32.76
N GLU A 132 56.26 -55.45 33.01
CA GLU A 132 55.14 -56.20 32.45
C GLU A 132 53.79 -55.61 32.89
N LYS A 133 53.69 -55.20 34.17
CA LYS A 133 52.51 -54.49 34.68
C LYS A 133 52.29 -53.15 33.96
N LEU A 134 53.33 -52.33 33.84
CA LEU A 134 53.27 -51.05 33.13
C LEU A 134 52.91 -51.23 31.64
N ARG A 135 53.42 -52.29 30.99
CA ARG A 135 53.05 -52.62 29.60
C ARG A 135 51.56 -52.95 29.47
N SER A 136 51.01 -53.71 30.42
CA SER A 136 49.59 -54.04 30.45
C SER A 136 48.73 -52.78 30.66
N GLU A 137 49.08 -51.94 31.64
CA GLU A 137 48.39 -50.66 31.90
C GLU A 137 48.44 -49.73 30.68
N MET A 138 49.59 -49.64 29.99
CA MET A 138 49.72 -48.87 28.76
C MET A 138 48.86 -49.40 27.61
N GLN A 139 48.74 -50.72 27.47
CA GLN A 139 47.87 -51.31 26.45
C GLN A 139 46.40 -51.03 26.74
N GLN A 140 45.99 -51.10 28.00
CA GLN A 140 44.64 -50.74 28.42
C GLN A 140 44.36 -49.25 28.19
N ALA A 141 45.25 -48.36 28.60
CA ALA A 141 45.10 -46.92 28.36
C ALA A 141 44.99 -46.62 26.85
N ARG A 142 45.73 -47.33 25.99
CA ARG A 142 45.62 -47.17 24.53
C ARG A 142 44.26 -47.64 23.99
N SER A 143 43.68 -48.72 24.52
CA SER A 143 42.38 -49.19 24.08
C SER A 143 41.26 -48.25 24.52
N GLU A 144 41.29 -47.77 25.76
CA GLU A 144 40.36 -46.78 26.30
C GLU A 144 40.42 -45.47 25.50
N LEU A 145 41.63 -44.97 25.19
CA LEU A 145 41.81 -43.74 24.42
C LEU A 145 41.32 -43.89 22.96
N LYS A 146 41.49 -45.09 22.37
CA LYS A 146 40.91 -45.40 21.05
C LYS A 146 39.39 -45.40 21.10
N ASN A 147 38.78 -46.00 22.12
CA ASN A 147 37.33 -46.02 22.29
C ASN A 147 36.77 -44.62 22.49
N ALA A 148 37.37 -43.82 23.38
CA ALA A 148 36.98 -42.44 23.63
C ALA A 148 37.07 -41.58 22.36
N ARG A 149 38.11 -41.75 21.53
CA ARG A 149 38.22 -41.07 20.23
C ARG A 149 37.11 -41.48 19.27
N SER A 150 36.75 -42.75 19.21
CA SER A 150 35.63 -43.22 18.39
C SER A 150 34.29 -42.67 18.87
N GLU A 151 34.05 -42.63 20.19
CA GLU A 151 32.84 -42.04 20.77
C GLU A 151 32.74 -40.54 20.49
N ALA A 152 33.84 -39.79 20.67
CA ALA A 152 33.91 -38.38 20.33
C ALA A 152 33.63 -38.15 18.82
N GLY A 153 34.15 -39.02 17.95
CA GLY A 153 33.86 -38.97 16.51
C GLY A 153 32.38 -39.18 16.20
N ARG A 154 31.72 -40.15 16.85
CA ARG A 154 30.27 -40.39 16.69
C ARG A 154 29.43 -39.23 17.22
N ALA A 155 29.81 -38.67 18.38
CA ALA A 155 29.13 -37.52 18.97
C ALA A 155 29.22 -36.29 18.07
N ASN A 156 30.40 -36.01 17.49
CA ASN A 156 30.55 -34.92 16.52
C ASN A 156 29.70 -35.14 15.26
N GLN A 157 29.67 -36.36 14.71
CA GLN A 157 28.79 -36.66 13.57
C GLN A 157 27.30 -36.49 13.89
N GLN A 158 26.87 -36.82 15.11
CA GLN A 158 25.49 -36.59 15.55
C GLN A 158 25.20 -35.10 15.71
N LYS A 159 26.15 -34.34 16.27
CA LYS A 159 26.05 -32.87 16.36
C LYS A 159 25.89 -32.24 14.98
N ASP A 160 26.74 -32.59 14.02
CA ASP A 160 26.68 -32.03 12.66
C ASP A 160 25.34 -32.34 11.96
N LYS A 161 24.80 -33.55 12.18
CA LYS A 161 23.46 -33.92 11.69
C LYS A 161 22.35 -33.11 12.33
N LEU A 162 22.40 -32.93 13.66
CA LEU A 162 21.42 -32.13 14.40
C LEU A 162 21.47 -30.66 13.97
N GLU A 163 22.65 -30.12 13.73
CA GLU A 163 22.85 -28.75 13.27
C GLU A 163 22.23 -28.54 11.88
N LEU A 164 22.49 -29.43 10.93
CA LEU A 164 21.86 -29.43 9.60
C LEU A 164 20.33 -29.57 9.65
N ASP A 165 19.81 -30.47 10.51
CA ASP A 165 18.37 -30.64 10.68
C ASP A 165 17.71 -29.42 11.31
N LEU A 166 18.40 -28.76 12.25
CA LEU A 166 17.93 -27.53 12.89
C LEU A 166 17.88 -26.38 11.86
N GLU A 167 18.95 -26.19 11.08
CA GLU A 167 18.99 -25.20 10.00
C GLU A 167 17.86 -25.42 8.99
N ARG A 168 17.63 -26.67 8.57
CA ARG A 168 16.55 -27.01 7.65
C ARG A 168 15.18 -26.69 8.25
N ARG A 169 14.94 -27.00 9.52
CA ARG A 169 13.68 -26.66 10.21
C ARG A 169 13.47 -25.16 10.35
N ILE A 170 14.52 -24.42 10.71
CA ILE A 170 14.48 -22.96 10.80
C ILE A 170 14.12 -22.37 9.43
N GLN A 171 14.76 -22.83 8.36
CA GLN A 171 14.47 -22.36 7.00
C GLN A 171 13.03 -22.67 6.58
N GLN A 172 12.53 -23.86 6.90
CA GLN A 172 11.13 -24.24 6.64
C GLN A 172 10.14 -23.34 7.41
N GLN A 173 10.40 -23.07 8.69
CA GLN A 173 9.56 -22.17 9.49
C GLN A 173 9.60 -20.73 8.97
N LEU A 174 10.78 -20.22 8.59
CA LEU A 174 10.94 -18.91 7.95
C LEU A 174 10.12 -18.80 6.67
N ASN A 175 10.16 -19.83 5.82
CA ASN A 175 9.38 -19.87 4.59
C ASN A 175 7.87 -19.90 4.88
N GLN A 176 7.42 -20.68 5.87
CA GLN A 176 6.01 -20.72 6.29
C GLN A 176 5.53 -19.37 6.84
N VAL A 177 6.31 -18.72 7.69
CA VAL A 177 6.00 -17.39 8.25
C VAL A 177 5.93 -16.35 7.13
N SER A 178 6.88 -16.39 6.18
CA SER A 178 6.87 -15.49 5.01
C SER A 178 5.61 -15.68 4.16
N HIS A 179 5.22 -16.93 3.89
CA HIS A 179 4.00 -17.24 3.14
C HIS A 179 2.74 -16.74 3.87
N SER A 180 2.63 -17.03 5.17
CA SER A 180 1.51 -16.59 6.01
C SER A 180 1.41 -15.05 6.08
N GLN A 181 2.54 -14.34 6.14
CA GLN A 181 2.55 -12.88 6.07
C GLN A 181 2.07 -12.35 4.72
N ALA A 182 2.46 -12.98 3.61
CA ALA A 182 2.00 -12.60 2.27
C ALA A 182 0.48 -12.81 2.12
N GLU A 183 -0.04 -13.96 2.59
CA GLU A 183 -1.47 -14.24 2.62
C GLU A 183 -2.23 -13.24 3.49
N ALA A 184 -1.71 -12.91 4.67
CA ALA A 184 -2.31 -11.91 5.56
C ALA A 184 -2.35 -10.51 4.92
N ARG A 185 -1.31 -10.12 4.17
CA ARG A 185 -1.30 -8.87 3.40
C ARG A 185 -2.37 -8.88 2.31
N GLN A 186 -2.45 -9.94 1.51
CA GLN A 186 -3.48 -10.08 0.49
C GLN A 186 -4.90 -10.08 1.07
N ALA A 187 -5.11 -10.74 2.21
CA ALA A 187 -6.40 -10.75 2.90
C ALA A 187 -6.79 -9.34 3.39
N ARG A 188 -5.83 -8.57 3.93
CA ARG A 188 -6.05 -7.16 4.31
C ARG A 188 -6.41 -6.30 3.12
N GLU A 189 -5.67 -6.41 2.01
CA GLU A 189 -5.99 -5.67 0.78
C GLU A 189 -7.38 -6.02 0.22
N LYS A 190 -7.75 -7.31 0.23
CA LYS A 190 -9.09 -7.74 -0.18
C LYS A 190 -10.17 -7.15 0.73
N ARG A 191 -9.96 -7.19 2.04
CA ARG A 191 -10.87 -6.57 3.03
C ARG A 191 -11.02 -5.08 2.78
N ASP A 192 -9.93 -4.36 2.56
CA ASP A 192 -9.96 -2.90 2.37
C ASP A 192 -10.69 -2.53 1.06
N ARG A 193 -10.50 -3.31 -0.02
CA ARG A 193 -11.27 -3.16 -1.27
C ARG A 193 -12.76 -3.45 -1.07
N LEU A 194 -13.09 -4.49 -0.29
CA LEU A 194 -14.47 -4.82 0.04
C LEU A 194 -15.14 -3.72 0.89
N GLN A 195 -14.41 -3.16 1.86
CA GLN A 195 -14.89 -2.05 2.67
C GLN A 195 -15.14 -0.80 1.81
N ALA A 196 -14.20 -0.44 0.93
CA ALA A 196 -14.39 0.69 0.02
C ALA A 196 -15.61 0.50 -0.91
N ARG A 197 -15.83 -0.71 -1.43
CA ARG A 197 -17.05 -1.03 -2.20
C ARG A 197 -18.31 -0.94 -1.36
N TYR A 198 -18.27 -1.42 -0.12
CA TYR A 198 -19.40 -1.32 0.80
C TYR A 198 -19.75 0.15 1.07
N ASP A 199 -18.76 0.97 1.38
CA ASP A 199 -18.95 2.40 1.67
C ASP A 199 -19.51 3.14 0.43
N GLN A 200 -19.01 2.82 -0.76
CA GLN A 200 -19.54 3.36 -2.03
C GLN A 200 -21.02 2.97 -2.24
N VAL A 201 -21.34 1.67 -2.17
CA VAL A 201 -22.72 1.19 -2.35
C VAL A 201 -23.65 1.75 -1.27
N HIS A 202 -23.15 1.92 -0.04
CA HIS A 202 -23.91 2.54 1.03
C HIS A 202 -24.22 4.01 0.70
N ALA A 203 -23.24 4.78 0.21
CA ALA A 203 -23.44 6.16 -0.21
C ALA A 203 -24.43 6.28 -1.38
N GLU A 204 -24.30 5.42 -2.40
CA GLU A 204 -25.24 5.34 -3.54
C GLU A 204 -26.66 5.01 -3.06
N SER A 205 -26.80 4.07 -2.12
CA SER A 205 -28.10 3.73 -1.53
C SER A 205 -28.72 4.89 -0.73
N GLN A 206 -27.92 5.65 0.02
CA GLN A 206 -28.39 6.83 0.73
C GLN A 206 -28.83 7.94 -0.24
N GLN A 207 -28.10 8.12 -1.35
CA GLN A 207 -28.48 9.06 -2.39
C GLN A 207 -29.81 8.65 -3.05
N ALA A 208 -29.93 7.39 -3.48
CA ALA A 208 -31.16 6.88 -4.08
C ALA A 208 -32.36 7.02 -3.13
N LYS A 209 -32.15 6.84 -1.82
CA LYS A 209 -33.19 7.06 -0.82
C LYS A 209 -33.67 8.51 -0.79
N ARG A 210 -32.76 9.49 -0.86
CA ARG A 210 -33.12 10.92 -0.92
C ARG A 210 -33.86 11.26 -2.22
N GLU A 211 -33.41 10.72 -3.35
CA GLU A 211 -34.10 10.90 -4.63
C GLU A 211 -35.53 10.35 -4.60
N ILE A 212 -35.75 9.20 -3.94
CA ILE A 212 -37.10 8.65 -3.73
C ILE A 212 -37.95 9.58 -2.87
N GLU A 213 -37.39 10.13 -1.79
CA GLU A 213 -38.09 11.10 -0.92
C GLU A 213 -38.47 12.38 -1.70
N ASP A 214 -37.56 12.90 -2.53
CA ASP A 214 -37.83 14.06 -3.40
C ASP A 214 -38.94 13.76 -4.42
N TYR A 215 -38.89 12.61 -5.10
CA TYR A 215 -39.95 12.19 -6.03
C TYR A 215 -41.30 12.00 -5.34
N GLN A 216 -41.32 11.47 -4.12
CA GLN A 216 -42.57 11.34 -3.34
C GLN A 216 -43.18 12.72 -3.04
N ASP A 217 -42.36 13.71 -2.71
CA ASP A 217 -42.83 15.07 -2.47
C ASP A 217 -43.30 15.77 -3.76
N GLU A 218 -42.66 15.52 -4.90
CA GLU A 218 -43.15 15.96 -6.21
C GLU A 218 -44.51 15.34 -6.55
N ILE A 219 -44.67 14.02 -6.37
CA ILE A 219 -45.95 13.34 -6.60
C ILE A 219 -47.05 13.97 -5.76
N ARG A 220 -46.82 14.21 -4.46
CA ARG A 220 -47.80 14.89 -3.57
C ARG A 220 -48.12 16.32 -4.03
N ARG A 221 -47.17 17.03 -4.65
CA ARG A 221 -47.44 18.36 -5.24
C ARG A 221 -48.34 18.22 -6.47
N TYR A 222 -48.06 17.29 -7.36
CA TYR A 222 -48.88 17.06 -8.55
C TYR A 222 -50.29 16.58 -8.21
N GLU A 223 -50.45 15.69 -7.22
CA GLU A 223 -51.77 15.26 -6.73
C GLU A 223 -52.60 16.43 -6.22
N ARG A 224 -51.99 17.36 -5.47
CA ARG A 224 -52.67 18.59 -5.01
C ARG A 224 -53.06 19.51 -6.17
N GLN A 225 -52.19 19.68 -7.15
CA GLN A 225 -52.50 20.47 -8.35
C GLN A 225 -53.64 19.84 -9.16
N LEU A 226 -53.64 18.51 -9.31
CA LEU A 226 -54.69 17.77 -10.00
C LEU A 226 -56.04 17.94 -9.27
N ALA A 227 -56.06 17.79 -7.94
CA ALA A 227 -57.26 18.00 -7.14
C ALA A 227 -57.80 19.43 -7.26
N GLN A 228 -56.92 20.44 -7.26
CA GLN A 228 -57.31 21.84 -7.46
C GLN A 228 -57.89 22.07 -8.86
N ALA A 229 -57.27 21.52 -9.91
CA ALA A 229 -57.77 21.63 -11.28
C ALA A 229 -59.14 20.94 -11.44
N GLN A 230 -59.32 19.76 -10.84
CA GLN A 230 -60.61 19.05 -10.84
C GLN A 230 -61.70 19.88 -10.13
N ALA A 231 -61.39 20.49 -8.98
CA ALA A 231 -62.33 21.36 -8.29
C ALA A 231 -62.71 22.61 -9.11
N GLN A 232 -61.75 23.20 -9.83
CA GLN A 232 -62.00 24.32 -10.73
C GLN A 232 -62.90 23.92 -11.90
N ILE A 233 -62.67 22.75 -12.51
CA ILE A 233 -63.52 22.21 -13.59
C ILE A 233 -64.95 22.00 -13.08
N GLU A 234 -65.12 21.37 -11.91
CA GLU A 234 -66.44 21.12 -11.32
C GLU A 234 -67.17 22.44 -11.01
N SER A 235 -66.46 23.44 -10.48
CA SER A 235 -67.00 24.77 -10.25
C SER A 235 -67.39 25.48 -11.54
N ALA A 236 -66.57 25.40 -12.59
CA ALA A 236 -66.87 25.99 -13.89
C ALA A 236 -68.07 25.33 -14.54
N ARG A 237 -68.21 24.00 -14.40
CA ARG A 237 -69.35 23.24 -14.87
C ARG A 237 -70.64 23.68 -14.19
N LYS A 238 -70.65 23.78 -12.86
CA LYS A 238 -71.82 24.31 -12.11
C LYS A 238 -72.18 25.74 -12.54
N ALA A 239 -71.19 26.61 -12.70
CA ALA A 239 -71.42 27.98 -13.17
C ALA A 239 -72.00 28.02 -14.59
N SER A 240 -71.54 27.12 -15.47
CA SER A 240 -72.08 26.95 -16.83
C SER A 240 -73.53 26.46 -16.80
N GLU A 241 -73.84 25.44 -16.00
CA GLU A 241 -75.19 24.91 -15.83
C GLU A 241 -76.15 25.98 -15.26
N GLU A 242 -75.70 26.78 -14.29
CA GLU A 242 -76.45 27.93 -13.80
C GLU A 242 -76.67 29.00 -14.87
N ALA A 243 -75.63 29.34 -15.65
CA ALA A 243 -75.73 30.32 -16.72
C ALA A 243 -76.69 29.87 -17.81
N GLU A 244 -76.64 28.58 -18.19
CA GLU A 244 -77.57 27.95 -19.12
C GLU A 244 -79.00 28.00 -18.58
N SER A 245 -79.22 27.62 -17.31
CA SER A 245 -80.53 27.70 -16.67
C SER A 245 -81.08 29.14 -16.65
N ARG A 246 -80.24 30.13 -16.34
CA ARG A 246 -80.61 31.56 -16.40
C ARG A 246 -80.94 31.99 -17.83
N ALA A 247 -80.16 31.56 -18.82
CA ALA A 247 -80.39 31.86 -20.24
C ALA A 247 -81.71 31.23 -20.74
N ILE A 248 -82.01 29.99 -20.34
CA ILE A 248 -83.29 29.33 -20.63
C ILE A 248 -84.45 30.09 -19.96
N ALA A 249 -84.33 30.42 -18.68
CA ALA A 249 -85.37 31.16 -17.96
C ALA A 249 -85.58 32.57 -18.56
N GLN A 250 -84.51 33.24 -18.99
CA GLN A 250 -84.58 34.51 -19.70
C GLN A 250 -85.22 34.34 -21.08
N GLY A 251 -84.87 33.28 -21.82
CA GLY A 251 -85.50 32.90 -23.07
C GLY A 251 -87.00 32.67 -22.92
N GLN A 252 -87.42 31.94 -21.89
CA GLN A 252 -88.84 31.72 -21.56
C GLN A 252 -89.56 33.02 -21.21
N ARG A 253 -88.92 33.92 -20.42
CA ARG A 253 -89.47 35.25 -20.12
C ARG A 253 -89.61 36.11 -21.38
N TYR A 254 -88.62 36.10 -22.27
CA TYR A 254 -88.72 36.79 -23.55
C TYR A 254 -89.79 36.17 -24.45
N SER A 255 -89.92 34.85 -24.51
CA SER A 255 -91.00 34.19 -25.24
C SER A 255 -92.37 34.58 -24.69
N GLN A 256 -92.54 34.62 -23.36
CA GLN A 256 -93.77 35.11 -22.72
C GLN A 256 -94.02 36.59 -23.04
N GLN A 257 -92.99 37.44 -22.99
CA GLN A 257 -93.06 38.86 -23.40
C GLN A 257 -93.40 39.02 -24.87
N ILE A 258 -92.86 38.18 -25.76
CA ILE A 258 -93.19 38.16 -27.20
C ILE A 258 -94.64 37.69 -27.40
N GLU A 259 -95.13 36.73 -26.62
CA GLU A 259 -96.56 36.34 -26.63
C GLU A 259 -97.47 37.47 -26.13
N THR A 260 -97.01 38.27 -25.16
CA THR A 260 -97.76 39.45 -24.67
C THR A 260 -97.70 40.62 -25.66
N LEU A 261 -96.53 40.89 -26.26
CA LEU A 261 -96.30 41.89 -27.30
C LEU A 261 -96.98 41.51 -28.63
N GLY A 262 -97.09 40.22 -28.93
CA GLY A 262 -97.86 39.68 -30.05
C GLY A 262 -99.37 39.91 -29.92
N LYS A 263 -99.86 40.19 -28.71
CA LYS A 263 -101.25 40.62 -28.46
C LYS A 263 -101.39 42.14 -28.25
N GLN A 264 -100.30 42.89 -28.06
CA GLN A 264 -100.32 44.34 -27.93
C GLN A 264 -99.09 44.96 -28.58
N LYS A 265 -99.30 45.48 -29.81
CA LYS A 265 -98.39 46.34 -30.59
C LYS A 265 -97.02 45.71 -30.91
N VAL A 266 -96.74 45.54 -32.21
CA VAL A 266 -95.49 45.96 -32.91
C VAL A 266 -95.42 45.28 -34.28
N LEU A 267 -95.94 45.96 -35.30
CA LEU A 267 -95.47 45.85 -36.70
C LEU A 267 -94.90 47.20 -37.19
N GLN A 268 -94.80 48.22 -36.32
CA GLN A 268 -94.35 49.56 -36.69
C GLN A 268 -92.94 49.93 -36.19
N ASP A 269 -92.40 49.27 -35.15
CA ASP A 269 -91.08 49.63 -34.60
C ASP A 269 -89.90 48.82 -35.18
N HIS A 270 -90.17 47.68 -35.84
CA HIS A 270 -89.12 46.82 -36.39
C HIS A 270 -88.42 47.46 -37.60
N ASP A 271 -89.18 48.04 -38.52
CA ASP A 271 -88.63 48.63 -39.74
C ASP A 271 -87.88 49.94 -39.47
N THR A 272 -88.32 50.72 -38.47
CA THR A 272 -87.63 51.97 -38.09
C THR A 272 -86.28 51.69 -37.39
N ILE A 273 -86.20 50.61 -36.62
CA ILE A 273 -84.94 50.18 -35.97
C ILE A 273 -83.98 49.58 -37.01
N LEU A 274 -84.48 48.80 -37.98
CA LEU A 274 -83.66 48.27 -39.08
C LEU A 274 -83.13 49.38 -39.97
N ASP A 275 -83.94 50.36 -40.37
CA ASP A 275 -83.47 51.50 -41.17
C ASP A 275 -82.43 52.34 -40.42
N ARG A 276 -82.62 52.53 -39.11
CA ARG A 276 -81.62 53.19 -38.26
C ARG A 276 -80.32 52.39 -38.18
N LYS A 277 -80.38 51.06 -38.04
CA LYS A 277 -79.20 50.19 -38.00
C LYS A 277 -78.49 50.07 -39.35
N ILE A 278 -79.24 50.06 -40.44
CA ILE A 278 -78.71 50.09 -41.81
C ILE A 278 -78.03 51.43 -42.08
N GLN A 279 -78.58 52.55 -41.59
CA GLN A 279 -77.90 53.84 -41.70
C GLN A 279 -76.68 53.96 -40.78
N GLU A 280 -76.74 53.46 -39.54
CA GLU A 280 -75.57 53.38 -38.65
C GLU A 280 -74.46 52.51 -39.29
N ALA A 281 -74.81 51.39 -39.94
CA ALA A 281 -73.89 50.52 -40.65
C ALA A 281 -73.34 51.13 -41.96
N ARG A 282 -74.14 51.91 -42.71
CA ARG A 282 -73.67 52.64 -43.90
C ARG A 282 -72.75 53.80 -43.53
N VAL A 283 -73.03 54.52 -42.45
CA VAL A 283 -72.14 55.55 -41.88
C VAL A 283 -70.85 54.91 -41.34
N PHE A 284 -70.93 53.71 -40.75
CA PHE A 284 -69.77 52.93 -40.30
C PHE A 284 -68.91 52.43 -41.47
N ALA A 285 -69.51 51.89 -42.53
CA ALA A 285 -68.81 51.45 -43.74
C ALA A 285 -68.17 52.64 -44.50
N GLN A 286 -68.84 53.79 -44.58
CA GLN A 286 -68.27 55.02 -45.13
C GLN A 286 -67.15 55.60 -44.24
N ARG A 287 -67.23 55.46 -42.91
CA ARG A 287 -66.14 55.82 -41.97
C ARG A 287 -64.92 54.90 -42.10
N LEU A 288 -65.11 53.61 -42.38
CA LEU A 288 -64.05 52.65 -42.67
C LEU A 288 -63.36 52.93 -44.02
N GLN A 289 -64.14 53.29 -45.05
CA GLN A 289 -63.62 53.60 -46.39
C GLN A 289 -62.90 54.95 -46.48
N ALA A 290 -63.14 55.85 -45.51
CA ALA A 290 -62.41 57.12 -45.34
C ALA A 290 -61.09 56.96 -44.54
N TRP A 291 -60.81 55.79 -43.96
CA TRP A 291 -59.74 55.59 -42.98
C TRP A 291 -58.55 54.75 -43.44
N ILE A 292 -58.70 53.97 -44.51
CA ILE A 292 -57.52 53.41 -45.19
C ILE A 292 -56.95 54.57 -46.02
N PRO A 293 -55.71 55.04 -45.77
CA PRO A 293 -55.09 55.95 -46.72
C PRO A 293 -55.15 55.28 -48.08
N GLN A 294 -55.89 55.89 -49.02
CA GLN A 294 -56.06 55.36 -50.38
C GLN A 294 -54.68 55.31 -51.01
N ARG A 295 -54.01 54.16 -50.88
CA ARG A 295 -52.68 53.93 -51.46
C ARG A 295 -52.87 53.91 -52.96
N THR A 296 -52.28 54.89 -53.62
CA THR A 296 -52.28 54.99 -55.07
C THR A 296 -51.28 54.03 -55.70
N GLY A 297 -50.32 53.52 -54.91
CA GLY A 297 -49.23 52.66 -55.38
C GLY A 297 -48.22 53.40 -56.27
N LYS A 298 -48.31 54.74 -56.34
CA LYS A 298 -47.46 55.60 -57.17
C LYS A 298 -46.54 56.41 -56.26
N THR A 299 -45.29 56.60 -56.65
CA THR A 299 -44.32 57.42 -55.92
C THR A 299 -43.62 58.44 -56.80
N THR A 300 -43.27 59.59 -56.23
CA THR A 300 -42.42 60.63 -56.82
C THR A 300 -40.98 60.54 -56.29
N LEU A 301 -40.67 59.57 -55.42
CA LEU A 301 -39.33 59.38 -54.87
C LEU A 301 -38.43 58.65 -55.87
N THR A 302 -37.21 59.15 -56.03
CA THR A 302 -36.15 58.44 -56.77
C THR A 302 -35.66 57.23 -55.98
N ARG A 303 -35.04 56.26 -56.67
CA ARG A 303 -34.46 55.08 -56.04
C ARG A 303 -33.46 55.43 -54.93
N THR A 304 -32.64 56.46 -55.14
CA THR A 304 -31.68 56.95 -54.13
C THR A 304 -32.39 57.51 -52.91
N GLN A 305 -33.48 58.28 -53.09
CA GLN A 305 -34.28 58.78 -51.97
C GLN A 305 -34.96 57.64 -51.21
N ILE A 306 -35.44 56.60 -51.90
CA ILE A 306 -36.02 55.41 -51.27
C ILE A 306 -34.98 54.70 -50.40
N THR A 307 -33.77 54.44 -50.92
CA THR A 307 -32.68 53.81 -50.14
C THR A 307 -32.24 54.67 -48.96
N ASP A 308 -32.14 55.99 -49.14
CA ASP A 308 -31.77 56.95 -48.09
C ASP A 308 -32.83 56.96 -46.96
N GLY A 309 -34.11 57.05 -47.31
CA GLY A 309 -35.19 57.02 -46.34
C GLY A 309 -35.35 55.67 -45.63
N GLN A 310 -35.10 54.54 -46.32
CA GLN A 310 -35.06 53.21 -45.69
C GLN A 310 -33.98 53.14 -44.59
N ARG A 311 -32.79 53.69 -44.85
CA ARG A 311 -31.72 53.75 -43.84
C ARG A 311 -32.10 54.58 -42.62
N GLU A 312 -32.85 55.67 -42.82
CA GLU A 312 -33.34 56.49 -41.72
C GLU A 312 -34.45 55.78 -40.91
N LEU A 313 -35.31 55.00 -41.57
CA LEU A 313 -36.27 54.11 -40.88
C LEU A 313 -35.55 53.03 -40.07
N ASP A 314 -34.51 52.41 -40.62
CA ASP A 314 -33.71 51.41 -39.91
C ASP A 314 -33.05 52.01 -38.66
N ARG A 315 -32.51 53.23 -38.75
CA ARG A 315 -31.94 53.95 -37.59
C ARG A 315 -33.00 54.32 -36.56
N TRP A 316 -34.19 54.71 -37.01
CA TRP A 316 -35.32 55.02 -36.14
C TRP A 316 -35.79 53.78 -35.37
N ASP A 317 -35.93 52.64 -36.04
CA ASP A 317 -36.33 51.36 -35.43
C ASP A 317 -35.23 50.83 -34.49
N GLN A 318 -33.97 50.88 -34.91
CA GLN A 318 -32.84 50.51 -34.07
C GLN A 318 -32.78 51.34 -32.79
N ALA A 319 -33.02 52.64 -32.86
CA ALA A 319 -33.03 53.51 -31.68
C ALA A 319 -34.13 53.15 -30.66
N TRP A 320 -35.25 52.58 -31.11
CA TRP A 320 -36.27 52.02 -30.22
C TRP A 320 -35.75 50.79 -29.48
N TRP A 321 -35.15 49.84 -30.21
CA TRP A 321 -34.64 48.59 -29.64
C TRP A 321 -33.41 48.78 -28.75
N ASP A 322 -32.57 49.77 -29.04
CA ASP A 322 -31.43 50.16 -28.19
C ASP A 322 -31.86 50.88 -26.90
N GLY A 323 -33.17 51.11 -26.70
CA GLY A 323 -33.70 51.87 -25.57
C GLY A 323 -33.38 53.37 -25.62
N ASN A 324 -32.82 53.87 -26.72
CA ASN A 324 -32.48 55.28 -26.89
C ASN A 324 -33.69 56.08 -27.40
N LEU A 325 -34.68 56.24 -26.52
CA LEU A 325 -35.94 56.90 -26.84
C LEU A 325 -35.76 58.36 -27.27
N ASN A 326 -34.71 59.04 -26.79
CA ASN A 326 -34.38 60.39 -27.24
C ASN A 326 -33.90 60.42 -28.70
N ALA A 327 -33.15 59.41 -29.15
CA ALA A 327 -32.79 59.26 -30.56
C ALA A 327 -34.01 58.87 -31.41
N HIS A 328 -34.84 57.94 -30.93
CA HIS A 328 -36.08 57.53 -31.61
C HIS A 328 -37.04 58.70 -31.84
N LEU A 329 -37.34 59.48 -30.78
CA LEU A 329 -38.26 60.61 -30.83
C LEU A 329 -37.76 61.80 -31.66
N ARG A 330 -36.47 61.85 -32.01
CA ARG A 330 -35.90 62.90 -32.86
C ARG A 330 -36.29 62.76 -34.32
N PHE A 331 -36.72 61.59 -34.78
CA PHE A 331 -37.17 61.38 -36.16
C PHE A 331 -38.55 61.99 -36.44
N TYR A 332 -39.33 62.25 -35.40
CA TYR A 332 -40.67 62.82 -35.54
C TYR A 332 -40.63 64.33 -35.76
N ASN A 333 -41.49 64.80 -36.67
CA ASN A 333 -41.84 66.21 -36.78
C ASN A 333 -42.62 66.64 -35.53
N LYS A 334 -42.42 67.88 -35.06
CA LYS A 334 -43.18 68.46 -33.94
C LYS A 334 -44.67 68.61 -34.23
N GLU A 335 -45.06 68.64 -35.49
CA GLU A 335 -46.45 68.68 -35.96
C GLU A 335 -46.98 67.31 -36.37
N VAL A 336 -46.31 66.22 -35.95
CA VAL A 336 -46.74 64.86 -36.27
C VAL A 336 -48.19 64.61 -35.86
N GLN A 337 -48.94 64.00 -36.77
CA GLN A 337 -50.28 63.50 -36.50
C GLN A 337 -50.20 62.02 -36.15
N VAL A 338 -50.49 61.68 -34.90
CA VAL A 338 -50.56 60.29 -34.47
C VAL A 338 -51.97 59.94 -34.06
N GLU A 339 -52.49 58.88 -34.68
CA GLU A 339 -53.81 58.32 -34.39
C GLU A 339 -53.64 56.91 -33.81
N GLN A 340 -54.31 56.64 -32.70
CA GLN A 340 -54.34 55.33 -32.06
C GLN A 340 -55.76 54.78 -32.04
N LEU A 341 -55.90 53.54 -32.48
CA LEU A 341 -57.12 52.76 -32.37
C LEU A 341 -56.85 51.54 -31.47
N VAL A 342 -57.51 51.49 -30.33
CA VAL A 342 -57.46 50.35 -29.40
C VAL A 342 -58.71 49.51 -29.59
N ILE A 343 -58.53 48.24 -29.94
CA ILE A 343 -59.59 47.29 -30.28
C ILE A 343 -59.69 46.25 -29.16
N ARG A 344 -60.86 46.17 -28.54
CA ARG A 344 -61.19 45.25 -27.45
C ARG A 344 -62.48 44.50 -27.77
N THR A 345 -62.73 43.41 -27.06
CA THR A 345 -63.98 42.64 -27.16
C THR A 345 -65.25 43.46 -26.90
N ASN A 346 -65.14 44.55 -26.12
CA ASN A 346 -66.26 45.42 -25.75
C ASN A 346 -66.33 46.74 -26.54
N GLY A 347 -65.49 46.92 -27.57
CA GLY A 347 -65.55 48.07 -28.47
C GLY A 347 -64.19 48.62 -28.88
N GLU A 348 -64.23 49.68 -29.68
CA GLU A 348 -63.05 50.38 -30.19
C GLU A 348 -62.95 51.76 -29.53
N ASN A 349 -61.74 52.13 -29.09
CA ASN A 349 -61.45 53.47 -28.58
C ASN A 349 -60.41 54.15 -29.47
N ARG A 350 -60.69 55.39 -29.86
CA ARG A 350 -59.84 56.16 -30.77
C ARG A 350 -59.29 57.41 -30.08
N ASN A 351 -57.97 57.54 -30.14
CA ASN A 351 -57.24 58.67 -29.58
C ASN A 351 -56.42 59.36 -30.68
N TYR A 352 -56.28 60.67 -30.54
CA TYR A 352 -55.40 61.49 -31.35
C TYR A 352 -54.36 62.13 -30.44
N PHE A 353 -53.10 62.08 -30.84
CA PHE A 353 -52.00 62.57 -30.03
C PHE A 353 -51.28 63.72 -30.73
N SER A 354 -51.03 64.79 -29.98
CA SER A 354 -49.99 65.76 -30.30
C SER A 354 -48.59 65.13 -30.13
N TYR A 355 -47.54 65.80 -30.61
CA TYR A 355 -46.16 65.32 -30.42
C TYR A 355 -45.82 65.02 -28.96
N GLU A 356 -46.20 65.90 -28.02
CA GLU A 356 -45.88 65.72 -26.60
C GLU A 356 -46.63 64.53 -25.98
N GLN A 357 -47.92 64.39 -26.32
CA GLN A 357 -48.73 63.26 -25.88
C GLN A 357 -48.20 61.94 -26.45
N MET A 358 -47.90 61.91 -27.76
CA MET A 358 -47.30 60.75 -28.42
C MET A 358 -45.96 60.40 -27.77
N ALA A 359 -45.09 61.38 -27.53
CA ALA A 359 -43.80 61.13 -26.91
C ALA A 359 -43.92 60.59 -25.49
N SER A 360 -44.96 60.97 -24.74
CA SER A 360 -45.29 60.35 -23.45
C SER A 360 -45.72 58.91 -23.62
N VAL A 361 -46.66 58.63 -24.53
CA VAL A 361 -47.17 57.27 -24.76
C VAL A 361 -46.07 56.34 -25.30
N ILE A 362 -45.21 56.79 -26.21
CA ILE A 362 -44.05 56.00 -26.69
C ILE A 362 -43.13 55.62 -25.52
N ARG A 363 -42.87 56.54 -24.58
CA ARG A 363 -42.03 56.25 -23.41
C ARG A 363 -42.68 55.25 -22.47
N GLU A 364 -43.98 55.37 -22.23
CA GLU A 364 -44.74 54.39 -21.44
C GLU A 364 -44.74 53.01 -22.11
N MET A 365 -44.99 52.97 -23.42
CA MET A 365 -44.95 51.73 -24.21
C MET A 365 -43.58 51.06 -24.15
N ALA A 366 -42.48 51.82 -24.22
CA ALA A 366 -41.13 51.27 -24.12
C ALA A 366 -40.84 50.59 -22.77
N GLN A 367 -41.49 51.03 -21.69
CA GLN A 367 -41.37 50.41 -20.36
C GLN A 367 -42.20 49.13 -20.23
N ASN A 368 -43.24 48.95 -21.07
CA ASN A 368 -44.19 47.84 -21.03
C ASN A 368 -43.76 46.59 -21.83
N THR A 369 -42.48 46.23 -21.74
CA THR A 369 -41.89 44.92 -22.13
C THR A 369 -42.08 44.46 -23.59
N TRP A 370 -42.20 45.37 -24.56
CA TRP A 370 -42.02 45.00 -25.98
C TRP A 370 -40.54 44.65 -26.22
N THR A 371 -40.21 43.37 -26.43
CA THR A 371 -38.84 42.90 -26.68
C THR A 371 -38.61 42.67 -28.17
N GLN A 372 -37.36 42.60 -28.67
CA GLN A 372 -37.08 42.36 -30.10
C GLN A 372 -37.77 41.09 -30.63
N ASN A 373 -37.95 40.09 -29.76
CA ASN A 373 -38.68 38.85 -30.07
C ASN A 373 -40.18 39.06 -30.33
N ALA A 374 -40.72 40.24 -30.01
CA ALA A 374 -42.09 40.64 -30.31
C ALA A 374 -42.28 41.08 -31.78
N SER A 375 -41.20 41.44 -32.49
CA SER A 375 -41.27 41.79 -33.91
C SER A 375 -41.39 40.51 -34.74
N ALA A 376 -42.60 40.11 -35.09
CA ALA A 376 -42.85 38.84 -35.75
C ALA A 376 -42.40 38.82 -37.22
N ASP A 377 -42.35 39.99 -37.88
CA ASP A 377 -42.14 40.10 -39.32
C ASP A 377 -41.12 41.20 -39.70
N LYS A 378 -40.47 41.05 -40.86
CA LYS A 378 -39.72 42.15 -41.47
C LYS A 378 -40.71 43.26 -41.86
N PRO A 379 -40.44 44.53 -41.54
CA PRO A 379 -41.36 45.62 -41.85
C PRO A 379 -41.60 45.70 -43.35
N LYS A 380 -42.87 45.85 -43.75
CA LYS A 380 -43.23 46.10 -45.14
C LYS A 380 -43.03 47.59 -45.43
N ILE A 381 -42.04 47.91 -46.27
CA ILE A 381 -41.73 49.29 -46.66
C ILE A 381 -42.15 49.51 -48.12
N GLU A 382 -43.00 50.49 -48.33
CA GLU A 382 -43.50 50.90 -49.65
C GLU A 382 -43.27 52.41 -49.86
N ALA A 383 -43.10 52.82 -51.11
CA ALA A 383 -43.04 54.23 -51.45
C ALA A 383 -44.42 54.69 -51.95
N GLU A 384 -44.94 55.77 -51.38
CA GLU A 384 -46.28 56.30 -51.67
C GLU A 384 -46.19 57.83 -51.76
N GLY A 385 -46.49 58.38 -52.94
CA GLY A 385 -46.26 59.78 -53.26
C GLY A 385 -44.81 60.19 -52.97
N GLY A 386 -44.62 61.26 -52.20
CA GLY A 386 -43.32 61.72 -51.73
C GLY A 386 -42.84 61.10 -50.41
N SER A 387 -43.47 60.03 -49.93
CA SER A 387 -43.22 59.45 -48.61
C SER A 387 -42.82 57.97 -48.70
N LEU A 388 -42.11 57.50 -47.68
CA LEU A 388 -41.97 56.08 -47.39
C LEU A 388 -42.97 55.69 -46.30
N VAL A 389 -43.67 54.58 -46.54
CA VAL A 389 -44.64 54.02 -45.62
C VAL A 389 -44.11 52.69 -45.12
N ALA A 390 -43.90 52.58 -43.82
CA ALA A 390 -43.40 51.36 -43.19
C ALA A 390 -44.45 50.80 -42.23
N THR A 391 -44.73 49.50 -42.32
CA THR A 391 -45.66 48.82 -41.43
C THR A 391 -44.90 47.83 -40.56
N TYR A 392 -44.93 48.06 -39.24
CA TYR A 392 -44.34 47.20 -38.22
C TYR A 392 -45.45 46.51 -37.44
N ARG A 393 -45.21 45.26 -37.06
CA ARG A 393 -46.14 44.49 -36.24
C ARG A 393 -45.40 43.87 -35.06
N LEU A 394 -45.85 44.23 -33.86
CA LEU A 394 -45.32 43.75 -32.59
C LEU A 394 -46.37 42.89 -31.90
N ASN A 395 -45.99 41.72 -31.40
CA ASN A 395 -46.88 40.78 -30.72
C ASN A 395 -46.26 40.37 -29.38
N LYS A 396 -47.03 40.43 -28.29
CA LYS A 396 -46.64 39.85 -27.00
C LYS A 396 -47.81 39.13 -26.36
N THR A 397 -47.54 38.21 -25.43
CA THR A 397 -48.61 37.59 -24.63
C THR A 397 -49.27 38.65 -23.75
N SER A 398 -50.59 38.63 -23.67
CA SER A 398 -51.34 39.55 -22.80
C SER A 398 -50.96 39.30 -21.34
N ASN A 399 -50.74 40.40 -20.60
CA ASN A 399 -50.43 40.33 -19.17
C ASN A 399 -51.69 40.17 -18.31
N ARG A 400 -52.89 40.22 -18.92
CA ARG A 400 -54.17 40.13 -18.21
C ARG A 400 -54.62 38.69 -18.04
N ARG A 401 -54.17 38.07 -16.94
CA ARG A 401 -54.55 36.71 -16.48
C ARG A 401 -54.17 35.60 -17.48
N GLN A 402 -53.51 34.55 -17.01
CA GLN A 402 -53.24 33.36 -17.84
C GLN A 402 -54.56 32.68 -18.21
N THR A 403 -55.08 32.97 -19.40
CA THR A 403 -56.17 32.22 -20.03
C THR A 403 -55.59 31.16 -20.96
N GLN A 404 -56.20 29.98 -21.00
CA GLN A 404 -56.00 29.02 -22.09
C GLN A 404 -57.21 29.10 -23.04
N PRO A 405 -57.01 29.33 -24.36
CA PRO A 405 -55.74 29.58 -25.04
C PRO A 405 -55.12 30.95 -24.68
N ALA A 406 -53.79 31.04 -24.80
CA ALA A 406 -53.06 32.27 -24.53
C ALA A 406 -53.55 33.40 -25.45
N LEU A 407 -53.88 34.55 -24.86
CA LEU A 407 -54.26 35.76 -25.58
C LEU A 407 -53.02 36.65 -25.76
N TYR A 408 -53.06 37.47 -26.80
CA TYR A 408 -51.95 38.31 -27.24
C TYR A 408 -52.39 39.76 -27.33
N GLU A 409 -51.45 40.65 -27.04
CA GLU A 409 -51.51 42.05 -27.40
C GLU A 409 -50.75 42.23 -28.72
N VAL A 410 -51.43 42.74 -29.74
CA VAL A 410 -50.85 43.01 -31.06
C VAL A 410 -50.83 44.52 -31.28
N TRP A 411 -49.67 45.07 -31.62
CA TRP A 411 -49.51 46.46 -31.96
C TRP A 411 -48.96 46.60 -33.38
N GLU A 412 -49.81 47.07 -34.28
CA GLU A 412 -49.44 47.44 -35.65
C GLU A 412 -49.17 48.94 -35.72
N ARG A 413 -48.05 49.31 -36.34
CA ARG A 413 -47.60 50.69 -36.53
C ARG A 413 -47.39 50.96 -38.00
N GLU A 414 -48.15 51.89 -38.57
CA GLU A 414 -47.92 52.39 -39.92
C GLU A 414 -47.31 53.78 -39.86
N ILE A 415 -46.05 53.91 -40.28
CA ILE A 415 -45.25 55.12 -40.19
C ILE A 415 -45.11 55.75 -41.58
N TRP A 416 -45.35 57.06 -41.65
CA TRP A 416 -45.16 57.85 -42.86
C TRP A 416 -43.98 58.79 -42.70
N LEU A 417 -42.91 58.50 -43.42
CA LEU A 417 -41.66 59.23 -43.43
C LEU A 417 -41.56 60.09 -44.70
N HIS A 418 -41.35 61.39 -44.54
CA HIS A 418 -41.21 62.34 -45.64
C HIS A 418 -39.93 63.16 -45.50
N LYS A 419 -39.37 63.64 -46.62
CA LYS A 419 -38.15 64.45 -46.61
C LYS A 419 -38.50 65.93 -46.51
N GLN A 420 -38.25 66.53 -45.34
CA GLN A 420 -38.46 67.95 -45.06
C GLN A 420 -37.10 68.63 -44.81
N GLU A 421 -36.81 69.72 -45.52
CA GLU A 421 -35.57 70.51 -45.33
C GLU A 421 -34.28 69.65 -45.31
N GLN A 422 -34.18 68.73 -46.28
CA GLN A 422 -33.09 67.76 -46.43
C GLN A 422 -32.97 66.69 -45.34
N LYS A 423 -33.90 66.61 -44.38
CA LYS A 423 -33.95 65.57 -43.34
C LYS A 423 -35.21 64.72 -43.47
N TRP A 424 -35.09 63.42 -43.25
CA TRP A 424 -36.25 62.55 -43.18
C TRP A 424 -36.95 62.71 -41.83
N ARG A 425 -38.26 62.93 -41.86
CA ARG A 425 -39.10 63.16 -40.68
C ARG A 425 -40.39 62.36 -40.76
N ILE A 426 -40.76 61.76 -39.64
CA ILE A 426 -42.05 61.11 -39.47
C ILE A 426 -43.06 62.21 -39.19
N TYR A 427 -44.01 62.40 -40.09
CA TYR A 427 -45.04 63.43 -39.97
C TYR A 427 -46.43 62.83 -39.70
N ARG A 428 -46.58 61.52 -39.89
CA ARG A 428 -47.82 60.80 -39.58
C ARG A 428 -47.52 59.37 -39.14
N GLU A 429 -48.26 58.91 -38.13
CA GLU A 429 -48.20 57.54 -37.69
C GLU A 429 -49.59 57.03 -37.25
N PHE A 430 -49.87 55.77 -37.53
CA PHE A 430 -51.08 55.10 -37.08
C PHE A 430 -50.74 53.90 -36.21
N TRP A 431 -51.42 53.80 -35.08
CA TRP A 431 -51.32 52.68 -34.16
C TRP A 431 -52.63 51.91 -34.13
N ARG A 432 -52.57 50.61 -34.40
CA ARG A 432 -53.68 49.68 -34.15
C ARG A 432 -53.25 48.71 -33.06
N ILE A 433 -53.94 48.77 -31.94
CA ILE A 433 -53.62 47.95 -30.77
C ILE A 433 -54.79 47.02 -30.52
N TYR A 434 -54.57 45.73 -30.74
CA TYR A 434 -55.53 44.68 -30.40
C TYR A 434 -55.17 44.14 -29.03
N GLU A 435 -56.08 44.29 -28.07
CA GLU A 435 -55.90 43.73 -26.74
C GLU A 435 -56.66 42.41 -26.62
N ASP A 436 -56.04 41.42 -25.96
CA ASP A 436 -56.67 40.15 -25.58
C ASP A 436 -57.20 39.33 -26.79
N VAL A 437 -56.44 39.27 -27.88
CA VAL A 437 -56.81 38.50 -29.10
C VAL A 437 -56.12 37.13 -29.18
N PRO A 438 -56.73 36.11 -29.79
CA PRO A 438 -56.06 34.83 -30.05
C PRO A 438 -54.83 35.00 -30.96
N LYS A 439 -53.86 34.07 -30.86
CA LYS A 439 -52.74 34.01 -31.81
C LYS A 439 -53.27 33.66 -33.20
N TYR A 440 -53.11 34.56 -34.17
CA TYR A 440 -53.36 34.30 -35.59
C TYR A 440 -52.11 33.81 -36.29
#